data_AF-A0A1J3GTT7-F1
#
_entry.id   AF-A0A1J3GTT7-F1
#
_cell.length_a   1.000
_cell.length_b   1.000
_cell.length_c   1.000
_cell.angle_alpha   90.00
_cell.angle_beta   90.00
_cell.angle_gamma   90.00
#
_symmetry.space_group_name_H-M   'P 1'
#
loop_
_entity.id
_entity.type
_entity.pdbx_description
1 polymer ?
#
loop_
_entity_poly.entity_id
_entity_poly.type
_entity_poly.pdbx_seq_one_letter_code
_entity_poly.pdbx_strand_id
1 'polypeptide(L)'
;KKLAKHLNHLDILRTKKRKEKKMASSSSPTTLQRSDSIADKMPDALKQSRYHMKRCFASFVGGGKKLMKREHLMKEIEKCIEDSRERSKILEGLFGYILTCTQEAAVVPPFVALA
;
A
#
# COMPACT_ATOMS: atom_id res chain seq x y z
N LYS A 1 19.55 47.25 -11.75
CA LYS A 1 19.63 45.97 -12.49
C LYS A 1 19.77 44.70 -11.60
N LYS A 2 19.56 44.78 -10.26
CA LYS A 2 19.69 43.63 -9.33
C LYS A 2 18.35 42.94 -9.00
N LEU A 3 17.22 43.67 -9.03
CA LEU A 3 15.89 43.09 -8.76
C LEU A 3 15.40 42.10 -9.83
N ALA A 4 15.65 42.37 -11.12
CA ALA A 4 15.18 41.51 -12.21
C ALA A 4 15.81 40.10 -12.18
N LYS A 5 17.02 39.96 -11.61
CA LYS A 5 17.68 38.65 -11.45
C LYS A 5 17.06 37.81 -10.33
N HIS A 6 16.46 38.46 -9.32
CA HIS A 6 15.91 37.77 -8.15
C HIS A 6 14.53 37.15 -8.43
N LEU A 7 13.70 37.77 -9.28
CA LEU A 7 12.43 37.17 -9.71
C LEU A 7 12.66 35.89 -10.55
N ASN A 8 13.62 35.91 -11.47
CA ASN A 8 13.92 34.73 -12.31
C ASN A 8 14.38 33.51 -11.50
N HIS A 9 15.10 33.72 -10.39
CA HIS A 9 15.58 32.62 -9.55
C HIS A 9 14.44 31.93 -8.77
N LEU A 10 13.44 32.70 -8.32
CA LEU A 10 12.27 32.16 -7.62
C LEU A 10 11.33 31.40 -8.56
N ASP A 11 11.17 31.82 -9.81
CA ASP A 11 10.39 31.09 -10.82
C ASP A 11 11.08 29.78 -11.26
N ILE A 12 12.41 29.76 -11.33
CA ILE A 12 13.19 28.53 -11.59
C ILE A 12 13.03 27.51 -10.44
N LEU A 13 12.98 27.97 -9.19
CA LEU A 13 12.75 27.09 -8.04
C LEU A 13 11.30 26.57 -7.99
N ARG A 14 10.31 27.39 -8.37
CA ARG A 14 8.90 26.99 -8.40
C ARG A 14 8.61 25.98 -9.53
N THR A 15 9.30 26.09 -10.67
CA THR A 15 9.20 25.13 -11.78
C THR A 15 9.98 23.84 -11.51
N LYS A 16 11.15 23.88 -10.84
CA LYS A 16 11.84 22.67 -10.38
C LYS A 16 11.02 21.87 -9.37
N LYS A 17 10.34 22.52 -8.41
CA LYS A 17 9.52 21.84 -7.40
C LYS A 17 8.27 21.14 -7.97
N ARG A 18 7.84 21.47 -9.20
CA ARG A 18 6.78 20.74 -9.91
C ARG A 18 7.29 19.54 -10.72
N LYS A 19 8.58 19.49 -11.08
CA LYS A 19 9.15 18.34 -11.81
C LYS A 19 9.56 17.17 -10.91
N GLU A 20 9.90 17.42 -9.64
CA GLU A 20 10.25 16.33 -8.71
C GLU A 20 9.04 15.51 -8.23
N LYS A 21 7.81 15.95 -8.51
CA LYS A 21 6.57 15.18 -8.25
C LYS A 21 6.09 14.33 -9.44
N LYS A 22 6.82 14.31 -10.56
CA LYS A 22 6.53 13.46 -11.72
C LYS A 22 7.78 12.67 -12.09
N MET A 23 8.08 11.58 -11.37
CA MET A 23 8.79 10.39 -11.86
C MET A 23 9.20 9.47 -10.70
N ALA A 24 8.26 8.62 -10.31
CA ALA A 24 8.45 7.27 -9.75
C ALA A 24 7.04 6.68 -9.73
N SER A 25 6.64 5.68 -10.50
CA SER A 25 7.33 4.66 -11.28
C SER A 25 6.45 4.32 -12.50
N SER A 26 7.07 3.97 -13.62
CA SER A 26 6.35 3.36 -14.74
C SER A 26 5.95 1.94 -14.35
N SER A 27 4.75 1.79 -13.80
CA SER A 27 3.96 0.59 -14.06
C SER A 27 2.91 1.00 -15.08
N SER A 28 2.63 0.13 -16.04
CA SER A 28 1.51 0.29 -16.97
C SER A 28 0.27 0.78 -16.20
N PRO A 29 -0.63 1.57 -16.82
CA PRO A 29 -1.99 1.58 -16.31
C PRO A 29 -2.46 0.15 -16.48
N THR A 30 -2.32 -0.69 -15.44
CA THR A 30 -3.23 -1.79 -15.26
C THR A 30 -4.57 -1.09 -15.37
N THR A 31 -5.29 -1.41 -16.42
CA THR A 31 -6.68 -1.06 -16.58
C THR A 31 -7.31 -1.36 -15.23
N LEU A 32 -7.42 -0.34 -14.38
CA LEU A 32 -8.21 -0.38 -13.16
C LEU A 32 -9.61 -0.44 -13.74
N GLN A 33 -10.00 -1.66 -14.11
CA GLN A 33 -11.36 -2.05 -14.36
C GLN A 33 -12.09 -1.67 -13.09
N ARG A 34 -12.59 -0.43 -13.07
CA ARG A 34 -13.85 -0.09 -12.43
C ARG A 34 -14.79 -1.22 -12.83
N SER A 35 -15.07 -2.16 -11.94
CA SER A 35 -16.36 -2.84 -11.75
C SER A 35 -16.26 -4.25 -11.17
N ASP A 36 -15.10 -4.94 -11.18
CA ASP A 36 -15.01 -6.17 -10.39
C ASP A 36 -14.68 -5.78 -8.95
N SER A 37 -15.47 -6.22 -7.99
CA SER A 37 -15.28 -5.85 -6.60
C SER A 37 -13.89 -6.30 -6.13
N ILE A 38 -13.21 -5.48 -5.34
CA ILE A 38 -11.97 -5.89 -4.66
C ILE A 38 -12.17 -7.22 -3.92
N ALA A 39 -13.39 -7.45 -3.41
CA ALA A 39 -13.77 -8.69 -2.76
C ALA A 39 -13.64 -9.92 -3.69
N ASP A 40 -13.98 -9.79 -4.98
CA ASP A 40 -13.91 -10.89 -5.95
C ASP A 40 -12.47 -11.25 -6.30
N LYS A 41 -11.60 -10.23 -6.30
CA LYS A 41 -10.16 -10.35 -6.60
C LYS A 41 -9.34 -10.77 -5.38
N MET A 42 -9.89 -10.63 -4.17
CA MET A 42 -9.17 -10.91 -2.93
C MET A 42 -8.70 -12.36 -2.85
N PRO A 43 -9.52 -13.41 -3.09
CA PRO A 43 -9.10 -14.80 -3.01
C PRO A 43 -7.86 -15.11 -3.86
N ASP A 44 -7.80 -14.56 -5.07
CA ASP A 44 -6.67 -14.78 -5.98
C ASP A 44 -5.41 -14.02 -5.53
N ALA A 45 -5.56 -12.82 -4.98
CA ALA A 45 -4.45 -12.09 -4.35
C ALA A 45 -3.84 -12.87 -3.17
N LEU A 46 -4.69 -13.50 -2.36
CA LEU A 46 -4.27 -14.34 -1.23
C LEU A 46 -3.56 -15.62 -1.71
N LYS A 47 -4.02 -16.23 -2.81
CA LYS A 47 -3.37 -17.43 -3.37
C LYS A 47 -1.94 -17.16 -3.81
N GLN A 48 -1.67 -16.00 -4.44
CA GLN A 48 -0.33 -15.62 -4.88
C GLN A 48 0.67 -15.44 -3.73
N SER A 49 0.18 -15.11 -2.52
CA SER A 49 0.98 -14.83 -1.34
C SER A 49 0.64 -15.74 -0.15
N ARG A 50 0.12 -16.95 -0.44
CA ARG A 50 -0.53 -17.85 0.54
C ARG A 50 0.28 -18.06 1.83
N TYR A 51 1.58 -18.29 1.69
CA TYR A 51 2.45 -18.54 2.85
C TYR A 51 2.52 -17.34 3.78
N HIS A 52 2.91 -16.16 3.26
CA HIS A 52 3.01 -14.93 4.04
C HIS A 52 1.67 -14.53 4.61
N MET A 53 0.61 -14.68 3.82
CA MET A 53 -0.70 -14.21 4.22
C MET A 53 -1.31 -15.05 5.32
N LYS A 54 -1.11 -16.38 5.26
CA LYS A 54 -1.43 -17.28 6.39
C LYS A 54 -0.67 -16.85 7.66
N ARG A 55 0.59 -16.45 7.54
CA ARG A 55 1.42 -15.99 8.66
C ARG A 55 0.94 -14.65 9.22
N CYS A 56 0.62 -13.68 8.35
CA CYS A 56 0.07 -12.39 8.73
C CYS A 56 -1.26 -12.53 9.46
N PHE A 57 -2.23 -13.27 8.90
CA PHE A 57 -3.53 -13.48 9.54
C PHE A 57 -3.41 -14.22 10.86
N ALA A 58 -2.50 -15.19 10.98
CA ALA A 58 -2.22 -15.84 12.25
C ALA A 58 -1.70 -14.84 13.30
N SER A 59 -0.82 -13.90 12.93
CA SER A 59 -0.38 -12.81 13.82
C SER A 59 -1.54 -11.91 14.23
N PHE A 60 -2.40 -11.52 13.28
CA PHE A 60 -3.54 -10.65 13.56
C PHE A 60 -4.48 -11.30 14.59
N VAL A 61 -4.85 -12.56 14.34
CA VAL A 61 -5.76 -13.37 15.16
C VAL A 61 -5.13 -13.71 16.53
N GLY A 62 -3.82 -13.97 16.58
CA GLY A 62 -3.10 -14.23 17.82
C GLY A 62 -3.17 -13.07 18.83
N GLY A 63 -3.39 -11.85 18.36
CA GLY A 63 -3.64 -10.67 19.20
C GLY A 63 -5.07 -10.56 19.76
N GLY A 64 -5.96 -11.51 19.49
CA GLY A 64 -7.33 -11.51 19.98
C GLY A 64 -8.27 -10.55 19.23
N LYS A 65 -9.42 -10.25 19.86
CA LYS A 65 -10.44 -9.35 19.29
C LYS A 65 -9.94 -7.90 19.31
N LYS A 66 -9.83 -7.28 18.14
CA LYS A 66 -9.39 -5.88 18.01
C LYS A 66 -9.82 -5.25 16.68
N LEU A 67 -9.94 -3.93 16.68
CA LEU A 67 -10.03 -3.14 15.45
C LEU A 67 -8.64 -2.54 15.17
N MET A 68 -8.10 -2.84 13.99
CA MET A 68 -6.81 -2.35 13.54
C MET A 68 -7.01 -1.26 12.49
N LYS A 69 -6.53 -0.05 12.80
CA LYS A 69 -6.41 1.01 11.79
C LYS A 69 -5.32 0.64 10.77
N ARG A 70 -5.40 1.22 9.57
CA ARG A 70 -4.43 1.06 8.48
C ARG A 70 -2.96 1.05 8.94
N GLU A 71 -2.54 2.00 9.76
CA GLU A 71 -1.14 2.09 10.22
C GLU A 71 -0.71 0.86 11.02
N HIS A 72 -1.59 0.34 11.88
CA HIS A 72 -1.32 -0.88 12.66
C HIS A 72 -1.32 -2.12 11.77
N LEU A 73 -2.22 -2.17 10.78
CA LEU A 73 -2.26 -3.25 9.80
C LEU A 73 -0.93 -3.32 9.02
N MET A 74 -0.46 -2.18 8.50
CA MET A 74 0.81 -2.12 7.77
C MET A 74 2.00 -2.53 8.64
N LYS A 75 2.06 -2.07 9.90
CA LYS A 75 3.11 -2.46 10.86
C LYS A 75 3.14 -3.97 11.11
N GLU A 76 1.99 -4.60 11.29
CA GLU A 76 1.93 -6.05 11.50
C GLU A 76 2.39 -6.82 10.25
N ILE A 77 2.08 -6.32 9.05
CA ILE A 77 2.53 -6.93 7.79
C ILE A 77 4.05 -6.80 7.64
N GLU A 78 4.61 -5.62 7.95
CA GLU A 78 6.06 -5.39 7.95
C GLU A 78 6.78 -6.32 8.94
N LYS A 79 6.20 -6.56 10.11
CA LYS A 79 6.72 -7.50 11.12
C LYS A 79 6.59 -8.96 10.67
N CYS A 80 5.51 -9.30 9.98
CA CYS A 80 5.25 -10.66 9.53
C CYS A 80 6.07 -11.06 8.30
N ILE A 81 6.64 -10.11 7.55
CA ILE A 81 7.43 -10.36 6.34
C ILE A 81 8.79 -9.68 6.51
N GLU A 82 9.73 -10.41 7.10
CA GLU A 82 11.07 -9.93 7.46
C GLU A 82 11.94 -9.64 6.22
N ASP A 83 11.85 -10.47 5.18
CA ASP A 83 12.58 -10.24 3.94
C ASP A 83 11.99 -9.05 3.17
N SER A 84 12.76 -7.97 3.13
CA SER A 84 12.43 -6.75 2.38
C SER A 84 12.12 -6.99 0.90
N ARG A 85 12.79 -7.94 0.22
CA ARG A 85 12.59 -8.24 -1.21
C ARG A 85 11.26 -8.94 -1.44
N GLU A 86 10.94 -9.93 -0.60
CA GLU A 86 9.64 -10.61 -0.64
C GLU A 86 8.51 -9.66 -0.31
N ARG A 87 8.68 -8.82 0.71
CA ARG A 87 7.71 -7.80 1.10
C ARG A 87 7.41 -6.83 -0.05
N SER A 88 8.43 -6.28 -0.70
CA SER A 88 8.24 -5.40 -1.85
C SER A 88 7.48 -6.09 -2.98
N LYS A 89 7.84 -7.33 -3.31
CA LYS A 89 7.15 -8.11 -4.36
C LYS A 89 5.66 -8.32 -4.05
N ILE A 90 5.32 -8.55 -2.79
CA ILE A 90 3.93 -8.73 -2.35
C ILE A 90 3.15 -7.41 -2.40
N LEU A 91 3.78 -6.31 -1.96
CA LEU A 91 3.19 -4.98 -1.96
C LEU A 91 3.04 -4.38 -3.36
N GLU A 92 3.85 -4.80 -4.33
CA GLU A 92 3.70 -4.45 -5.74
C GLU A 92 2.55 -5.20 -6.43
N GLY A 93 2.09 -6.31 -5.83
CA GLY A 93 1.03 -7.15 -6.37
C GLY A 93 -0.39 -6.67 -6.04
N LEU A 94 -1.37 -7.47 -6.47
CA LEU A 94 -2.79 -7.22 -6.21
C LEU A 94 -3.09 -7.13 -4.71
N PHE A 95 -2.40 -7.91 -3.88
CA PHE A 95 -2.59 -7.84 -2.44
C PHE A 95 -2.13 -6.49 -1.86
N GLY A 96 -1.00 -5.95 -2.31
CA GLY A 96 -0.56 -4.61 -1.94
C GLY A 96 -1.54 -3.51 -2.36
N TYR A 97 -2.18 -3.67 -3.53
CA TYR A 97 -3.27 -2.78 -3.93
C TYR A 97 -4.45 -2.84 -2.96
N ILE A 98 -4.90 -4.05 -2.58
CA ILE A 98 -5.97 -4.25 -1.59
C ILE A 98 -5.63 -3.59 -0.25
N LEU A 99 -4.41 -3.79 0.25
CA LEU A 99 -3.95 -3.16 1.49
C LEU A 99 -3.90 -1.63 1.41
N THR A 100 -3.53 -1.10 0.25
CA THR A 100 -3.49 0.35 0.02
C THR A 100 -4.89 0.96 0.04
N CYS A 101 -5.90 0.20 -0.38
CA CYS A 101 -7.31 0.57 -0.34
C CYS A 101 -7.99 0.25 1.01
N THR A 102 -7.42 -0.64 1.82
CA THR A 102 -7.96 -1.01 3.13
C THR A 102 -7.78 0.13 4.13
N GLN A 103 -8.87 0.55 4.76
CA GLN A 103 -8.90 1.60 5.77
C GLN A 103 -8.73 1.02 7.17
N GLU A 104 -9.34 -0.14 7.43
CA GLU A 104 -9.26 -0.82 8.71
C GLU A 104 -9.49 -2.33 8.59
N ALA A 105 -9.08 -3.06 9.62
CA ALA A 105 -9.29 -4.47 9.74
C ALA A 105 -9.92 -4.81 11.10
N ALA A 106 -11.09 -5.43 11.09
CA ALA A 106 -11.73 -5.96 12.29
C ALA A 106 -11.31 -7.42 12.48
N VAL A 107 -10.67 -7.71 13.60
CA VAL A 107 -10.24 -9.06 13.98
C VAL A 107 -11.19 -9.59 15.04
N VAL A 108 -11.86 -10.70 14.73
CA VAL A 108 -12.67 -11.49 15.66
C VAL A 108 -12.31 -12.95 15.41
N PRO A 109 -11.35 -13.53 16.16
CA PRO A 109 -10.84 -14.87 15.91
C PRO A 109 -11.95 -15.91 15.63
N PRO A 110 -11.83 -16.74 14.57
CA PRO A 110 -10.72 -16.82 13.59
C PRO A 110 -10.85 -15.84 12.41
N PHE A 111 -11.86 -14.98 12.42
CA PHE A 111 -12.21 -14.13 11.29
C PHE A 111 -11.46 -12.80 11.29
N VAL A 112 -11.13 -12.34 10.09
CA VAL A 112 -10.61 -11.00 9.84
C VAL A 112 -11.42 -10.39 8.70
N ALA A 113 -12.05 -9.26 8.96
CA ALA A 113 -12.76 -8.46 7.97
C ALA A 113 -11.90 -7.25 7.59
N LEU A 114 -11.78 -6.96 6.30
CA LEU A 114 -11.10 -5.78 5.76
C LEU A 114 -12.17 -4.84 5.19
N ALA A 115 -12.04 -3.54 5.47
CA ALA A 115 -12.94 -2.50 5.00
C ALA A 115 -12.15 -1.37 4.32
#